data_AF-A0A061N3A0-F1
#
_entry.id   AF-A0A061N3A0-F1
#
_cell.length_a   1.000
_cell.length_b   1.000
_cell.length_c   1.000
_cell.angle_alpha   90.00
_cell.angle_beta   90.00
_cell.angle_gamma   90.00
#
_symmetry.space_group_name_H-M   'P 1'
#
loop_
_entity.id
_entity.type
_entity.pdbx_description
1 polymer ?
#
loop_
_entity_poly.entity_id
_entity_poly.type
_entity_poly.pdbx_seq_one_letter_code
_entity_poly.pdbx_strand_id
1 'polypeptide(L)'
;MGDVHDEKAAALQGVAGHAGLFSTAYDLAIFLQTMINGGSYGDAQVLQPESVQLMMEDQITTESHLGQSLGWNVNRGWFMAGLSSPSTVGHTGFTGTSFVLDPLTDSFVIFLTNRVHPTRDEGSINGVRHDLVQQFIRSIPYSHPLEGHTWYSGMTSNVSSELVFEFDTHETDRLVFDTSFDILNDIARDQGFVDFSTDDGDTWKPLPVTIAMDDYTKTMHHSWIGSTKNHWVEAQASIEHLTEEEILVRFRYVTSGSNGKGWWIRPSDPENWSLVNDQNWSLIEPELEVSVH
;
A
#
# COMPACT_ATOMS: atom_id res chain seq x y z
N MET A 1 -30.86 12.75 -17.85
CA MET A 1 -31.04 11.31 -18.12
C MET A 1 -30.04 10.94 -19.20
N GLY A 2 -29.13 10.01 -18.92
CA GLY A 2 -28.19 9.49 -19.91
C GLY A 2 -28.78 8.24 -20.54
N ASP A 3 -28.82 8.18 -21.88
CA ASP A 3 -29.11 6.93 -22.59
C ASP A 3 -27.94 5.96 -22.42
N VAL A 4 -28.26 4.67 -22.40
CA VAL A 4 -27.28 3.58 -22.23
C VAL A 4 -26.33 3.57 -23.44
N HIS A 5 -25.08 3.98 -23.22
CA HIS A 5 -24.05 4.07 -24.28
C HIS A 5 -23.24 2.78 -24.47
N ASP A 6 -23.65 1.65 -23.89
CA ASP A 6 -23.07 0.34 -24.17
C ASP A 6 -23.84 -0.33 -25.31
N GLU A 7 -23.17 -0.51 -26.46
CA GLU A 7 -23.73 -1.16 -27.65
C GLU A 7 -24.22 -2.61 -27.37
N LYS A 8 -23.77 -3.25 -26.28
CA LYS A 8 -24.25 -4.58 -25.85
C LYS A 8 -25.50 -4.53 -24.97
N ALA A 9 -25.69 -3.47 -24.19
CA ALA A 9 -26.87 -3.30 -23.35
C ALA A 9 -28.10 -2.83 -24.16
N ALA A 10 -27.87 -2.11 -25.26
CA ALA A 10 -28.90 -1.77 -26.25
C ALA A 10 -29.54 -3.03 -26.90
N ALA A 11 -28.77 -4.11 -27.04
CA ALA A 11 -29.25 -5.39 -27.58
C ALA A 11 -30.11 -6.21 -26.61
N LEU A 12 -30.10 -5.89 -25.30
CA LEU A 12 -30.79 -6.63 -24.23
C LEU A 12 -31.99 -5.88 -23.63
N GLN A 13 -32.60 -4.95 -24.37
CA GLN A 13 -33.77 -4.17 -23.92
C GLN A 13 -33.57 -3.36 -22.62
N GLY A 14 -32.33 -2.93 -22.34
CA GLY A 14 -32.07 -1.87 -21.36
C GLY A 14 -31.93 -2.30 -19.89
N VAL A 15 -31.92 -3.60 -19.57
CA VAL A 15 -31.53 -4.07 -18.22
C VAL A 15 -30.49 -5.16 -18.38
N ALA A 16 -29.23 -4.73 -18.42
CA ALA A 16 -28.11 -5.63 -18.29
C ALA A 16 -27.29 -5.18 -17.07
N GLY A 17 -27.18 -6.02 -16.04
CA GLY A 17 -26.55 -5.66 -14.76
C GLY A 17 -25.07 -5.23 -14.82
N HIS A 18 -24.47 -5.19 -16.02
CA HIS A 18 -23.13 -4.67 -16.26
C HIS A 18 -23.09 -3.17 -16.61
N ALA A 19 -24.23 -2.54 -16.92
CA ALA A 19 -24.31 -1.13 -17.28
C ALA A 19 -25.70 -0.52 -17.00
N GLY A 20 -25.77 0.80 -16.78
CA GLY A 20 -27.05 1.54 -16.72
C GLY A 20 -27.62 1.80 -15.32
N LEU A 21 -26.91 1.44 -14.25
CA LEU A 21 -27.26 1.88 -12.89
C LEU A 21 -26.75 3.31 -12.64
N PHE A 22 -27.66 4.23 -12.33
CA PHE A 22 -27.34 5.59 -11.88
C PHE A 22 -27.58 5.66 -10.37
N SER A 23 -26.61 6.19 -9.64
CA SER A 23 -26.68 6.38 -8.20
C SER A 23 -25.92 7.64 -7.78
N THR A 24 -26.05 8.05 -6.52
CA THR A 24 -25.28 9.16 -5.96
C THR A 24 -23.99 8.67 -5.29
N ALA A 25 -23.04 9.58 -5.06
CA ALA A 25 -21.85 9.26 -4.27
C ALA A 25 -22.22 8.82 -2.84
N TYR A 26 -23.31 9.37 -2.28
CA TYR A 26 -23.79 9.02 -0.95
C TYR A 26 -24.31 7.58 -0.88
N ASP A 27 -25.13 7.17 -1.85
CA ASP A 27 -25.64 5.80 -1.91
C ASP A 27 -24.51 4.79 -2.15
N LEU A 28 -23.53 5.14 -2.99
CA LEU A 28 -22.32 4.34 -3.17
C LEU A 28 -21.50 4.26 -1.88
N ALA A 29 -21.40 5.33 -1.11
CA ALA A 29 -20.71 5.31 0.18
C ALA A 29 -21.38 4.34 1.17
N ILE A 30 -22.71 4.32 1.24
CA ILE A 30 -23.45 3.32 2.04
C ILE A 30 -23.14 1.91 1.58
N PHE A 31 -23.17 1.67 0.27
CA PHE A 31 -22.87 0.36 -0.31
C PHE A 31 -21.43 -0.10 0.00
N LEU A 32 -20.42 0.75 -0.22
CA LEU A 32 -19.02 0.42 0.05
C LEU A 32 -18.77 0.24 1.56
N GLN A 33 -19.40 1.04 2.41
CA GLN A 33 -19.35 0.85 3.86
C GLN A 33 -20.00 -0.48 4.28
N THR A 34 -21.10 -0.88 3.61
CA THR A 34 -21.74 -2.19 3.84
C THR A 34 -20.74 -3.32 3.59
N MET A 35 -19.91 -3.20 2.55
CA MET A 35 -18.88 -4.20 2.24
C MET A 35 -17.74 -4.21 3.25
N ILE A 36 -17.25 -3.04 3.70
CA ILE A 36 -16.27 -2.95 4.79
C ILE A 36 -16.81 -3.62 6.05
N ASN A 37 -18.08 -3.40 6.37
CA ASN A 37 -18.75 -3.96 7.55
C ASN A 37 -19.17 -5.45 7.39
N GLY A 38 -18.58 -6.19 6.46
CA GLY A 38 -18.90 -7.61 6.26
C GLY A 38 -20.33 -7.88 5.81
N GLY A 39 -20.93 -6.95 5.07
CA GLY A 39 -22.26 -7.10 4.47
C GLY A 39 -23.39 -6.46 5.28
N SER A 40 -23.08 -5.68 6.32
CA SER A 40 -24.05 -5.05 7.20
C SER A 40 -24.00 -3.52 7.17
N TYR A 41 -25.15 -2.87 7.34
CA TYR A 41 -25.22 -1.42 7.49
C TYR A 41 -26.37 -1.04 8.43
N GLY A 42 -26.05 -0.34 9.53
CA GLY A 42 -26.99 -0.16 10.63
C GLY A 42 -27.43 -1.52 11.19
N ASP A 43 -28.74 -1.72 11.36
CA ASP A 43 -29.32 -2.97 11.89
C ASP A 43 -29.58 -4.04 10.81
N ALA A 44 -29.23 -3.79 9.54
CA ALA A 44 -29.54 -4.67 8.43
C ALA A 44 -28.32 -5.49 7.96
N GLN A 45 -28.48 -6.81 7.86
CA GLN A 45 -27.56 -7.70 7.14
C GLN A 45 -28.03 -7.88 5.70
N VAL A 46 -27.29 -7.30 4.75
CA VAL A 46 -27.63 -7.35 3.32
C VAL A 46 -27.02 -8.56 2.64
N LEU A 47 -25.76 -8.88 2.98
CA LEU A 47 -25.02 -10.04 2.48
C LEU A 47 -24.39 -10.80 3.65
N GLN A 48 -24.23 -12.12 3.58
CA GLN A 48 -23.48 -12.83 4.61
C GLN A 48 -21.99 -12.44 4.55
N PRO A 49 -21.27 -12.37 5.69
CA PRO A 49 -19.85 -12.04 5.72
C PRO A 49 -19.00 -12.89 4.77
N GLU A 50 -19.29 -14.19 4.67
CA GLU A 50 -18.59 -15.12 3.78
C GLU A 50 -18.81 -14.77 2.29
N SER A 51 -19.98 -14.21 1.96
CA SER A 51 -20.25 -13.74 0.59
C SER A 51 -19.43 -12.50 0.25
N VAL A 52 -19.33 -11.57 1.21
CA VAL A 52 -18.50 -10.36 1.04
C VAL A 52 -17.04 -10.75 0.90
N GLN A 53 -16.55 -11.69 1.70
CA GLN A 53 -15.19 -12.20 1.60
C GLN A 53 -14.86 -12.70 0.18
N LEU A 54 -15.74 -13.53 -0.41
CA LEU A 54 -15.56 -14.00 -1.80
C LEU A 54 -15.59 -12.88 -2.85
N MET A 55 -16.33 -11.79 -2.59
CA MET A 55 -16.36 -10.60 -3.45
C MET A 55 -15.11 -9.73 -3.30
N MET A 56 -14.37 -9.87 -2.21
CA MET A 56 -13.15 -9.11 -1.91
C MET A 56 -11.87 -9.87 -2.30
N GLU A 57 -11.92 -11.20 -2.33
CA GLU A 57 -10.76 -12.06 -2.63
C GLU A 57 -10.55 -12.30 -4.12
N ASP A 58 -9.28 -12.37 -4.54
CA ASP A 58 -8.90 -12.74 -5.90
C ASP A 58 -9.31 -14.19 -6.21
N GLN A 59 -10.19 -14.34 -7.19
CA GLN A 59 -10.70 -15.63 -7.66
C GLN A 59 -9.93 -16.17 -8.87
N ILE A 60 -9.00 -15.39 -9.44
CA ILE A 60 -8.18 -15.79 -10.58
C ILE A 60 -6.75 -16.00 -10.09
N THR A 61 -6.51 -17.11 -9.37
CA THR A 61 -5.21 -17.50 -8.80
C THR A 61 -4.20 -18.01 -9.85
N THR A 62 -4.37 -17.65 -11.12
CA THR A 62 -3.45 -18.06 -12.20
C THR A 62 -2.31 -17.05 -12.34
N GLU A 63 -1.18 -17.46 -12.91
CA GLU A 63 0.00 -16.61 -13.17
C GLU A 63 -0.27 -15.38 -14.07
N SER A 64 -1.52 -15.15 -14.48
CA SER A 64 -1.89 -13.97 -15.27
C SER A 64 -1.69 -12.65 -14.54
N HIS A 65 -1.59 -12.67 -13.19
CA HIS A 65 -1.51 -11.48 -12.32
C HIS A 65 -2.58 -10.43 -12.64
N LEU A 66 -3.66 -10.83 -13.31
CA LEU A 66 -4.74 -9.92 -13.62
C LEU A 66 -5.36 -9.55 -12.30
N GLY A 67 -5.86 -10.48 -11.49
CA GLY A 67 -6.44 -10.20 -10.17
C GLY A 67 -7.90 -9.80 -10.29
N GLN A 68 -8.83 -10.68 -9.94
CA GLN A 68 -10.25 -10.43 -10.19
C GLN A 68 -11.07 -11.20 -9.16
N SER A 69 -11.89 -10.48 -8.42
CA SER A 69 -12.84 -11.06 -7.49
C SER A 69 -14.18 -11.31 -8.16
N LEU A 70 -15.16 -11.78 -7.39
CA LEU A 70 -16.56 -11.82 -7.82
C LEU A 70 -17.12 -10.40 -8.00
N GLY A 71 -16.90 -9.84 -9.18
CA GLY A 71 -17.45 -8.56 -9.63
C GLY A 71 -16.46 -7.39 -9.71
N TRP A 72 -15.28 -7.47 -9.07
CA TRP A 72 -14.36 -6.32 -8.99
C TRP A 72 -12.92 -6.67 -9.39
N ASN A 73 -12.20 -5.65 -9.86
CA ASN A 73 -10.76 -5.78 -10.05
C ASN A 73 -10.09 -5.83 -8.68
N VAL A 74 -9.00 -6.57 -8.56
CA VAL A 74 -8.19 -6.67 -7.33
C VAL A 74 -6.78 -6.14 -7.58
N ASN A 75 -6.20 -5.34 -6.69
CA ASN A 75 -4.80 -4.92 -6.77
C ASN A 75 -4.38 -4.28 -8.12
N ARG A 76 -5.13 -3.27 -8.62
CA ARG A 76 -4.80 -2.53 -9.86
C ARG A 76 -4.12 -1.20 -9.61
N GLY A 77 -2.80 -1.21 -9.50
CA GLY A 77 -2.01 0.00 -9.30
C GLY A 77 -2.27 1.13 -10.31
N TRP A 78 -2.68 0.84 -11.55
CA TRP A 78 -2.93 1.87 -12.57
C TRP A 78 -4.12 2.82 -12.30
N PHE A 79 -5.05 2.46 -11.39
CA PHE A 79 -6.08 3.41 -10.90
C PHE A 79 -6.30 3.35 -9.39
N MET A 80 -5.85 2.29 -8.72
CA MET A 80 -5.88 2.18 -7.26
C MET A 80 -4.64 2.79 -6.60
N ALA A 81 -3.62 3.17 -7.39
CA ALA A 81 -2.43 3.89 -6.93
C ALA A 81 -1.82 3.25 -5.66
N GLY A 82 -1.43 4.07 -4.68
CA GLY A 82 -0.92 3.62 -3.39
C GLY A 82 -1.87 2.81 -2.51
N LEU A 83 -3.18 2.74 -2.81
CA LEU A 83 -4.09 1.80 -2.13
C LEU A 83 -4.00 0.38 -2.69
N SER A 84 -3.27 0.15 -3.79
CA SER A 84 -3.24 -1.16 -4.44
C SER A 84 -2.61 -2.22 -3.55
N SER A 85 -3.42 -3.14 -3.05
CA SER A 85 -3.00 -4.30 -2.27
C SER A 85 -3.79 -5.55 -2.69
N PRO A 86 -3.37 -6.76 -2.29
CA PRO A 86 -4.11 -8.00 -2.53
C PRO A 86 -5.53 -8.01 -1.93
N SER A 87 -5.82 -7.16 -0.95
CA SER A 87 -7.15 -7.00 -0.35
C SER A 87 -7.94 -5.81 -0.90
N THR A 88 -7.33 -5.00 -1.76
CA THR A 88 -7.98 -3.81 -2.32
C THR A 88 -8.74 -4.17 -3.58
N VAL A 89 -10.00 -3.74 -3.62
CA VAL A 89 -10.89 -3.94 -4.77
C VAL A 89 -11.32 -2.64 -5.40
N GLY A 90 -11.76 -2.70 -6.65
CA GLY A 90 -12.33 -1.54 -7.31
C GLY A 90 -12.86 -1.83 -8.70
N HIS A 91 -13.56 -0.85 -9.24
CA HIS A 91 -14.11 -0.94 -10.59
C HIS A 91 -14.03 0.41 -11.28
N THR A 92 -13.92 0.39 -12.61
CA THR A 92 -13.98 1.60 -13.43
C THR A 92 -15.20 1.57 -14.35
N GLY A 93 -15.77 2.73 -14.62
CA GLY A 93 -16.89 2.91 -15.53
C GLY A 93 -16.46 3.58 -16.82
N PHE A 94 -17.20 3.30 -17.90
CA PHE A 94 -16.94 3.85 -19.23
C PHE A 94 -17.00 5.39 -19.26
N THR A 95 -17.94 5.98 -18.53
CA THR A 95 -18.09 7.44 -18.40
C THR A 95 -17.00 8.10 -17.56
N GLY A 96 -15.99 7.35 -17.11
CA GLY A 96 -14.87 7.86 -16.32
C GLY A 96 -15.02 7.65 -14.82
N THR A 97 -16.17 7.14 -14.35
CA THR A 97 -16.39 6.82 -12.93
C THR A 97 -15.41 5.75 -12.44
N SER A 98 -15.16 5.71 -11.14
CA SER A 98 -14.47 4.61 -10.48
C SER A 98 -14.77 4.58 -8.99
N PHE A 99 -14.57 3.43 -8.37
CA PHE A 99 -14.36 3.35 -6.93
C PHE A 99 -13.16 2.47 -6.61
N VAL A 100 -12.55 2.73 -5.46
CA VAL A 100 -11.52 1.90 -4.83
C VAL A 100 -11.93 1.72 -3.39
N LEU A 101 -11.90 0.48 -2.89
CA LEU A 101 -12.22 0.13 -1.51
C LEU A 101 -11.03 -0.65 -0.96
N ASP A 102 -10.44 -0.13 0.11
CA ASP A 102 -9.35 -0.76 0.84
C ASP A 102 -9.78 -1.09 2.28
N PRO A 103 -10.00 -2.38 2.60
CA PRO A 103 -10.38 -2.80 3.94
C PRO A 103 -9.22 -2.67 4.95
N LEU A 104 -7.97 -2.49 4.52
CA LEU A 104 -6.84 -2.33 5.45
C LEU A 104 -6.81 -0.98 6.15
N THR A 105 -7.44 0.02 5.53
CA THR A 105 -7.53 1.39 6.04
C THR A 105 -8.98 1.77 6.35
N ASP A 106 -9.91 0.79 6.30
CA ASP A 106 -11.36 1.00 6.40
C ASP A 106 -11.84 2.17 5.52
N SER A 107 -11.32 2.24 4.31
CA SER A 107 -11.46 3.42 3.47
C SER A 107 -11.91 3.11 2.04
N PHE A 108 -12.53 4.10 1.41
CA PHE A 108 -12.87 4.03 -0.01
C PHE A 108 -12.82 5.40 -0.67
N VAL A 109 -12.53 5.39 -1.97
CA VAL A 109 -12.56 6.56 -2.85
C VAL A 109 -13.63 6.35 -3.90
N ILE A 110 -14.54 7.31 -4.04
CA ILE A 110 -15.56 7.33 -5.09
C ILE A 110 -15.25 8.51 -6.02
N PHE A 111 -15.10 8.22 -7.31
CA PHE A 111 -14.90 9.24 -8.34
C PHE A 111 -16.04 9.15 -9.36
N LEU A 112 -16.89 10.18 -9.39
CA LEU A 112 -17.99 10.30 -10.34
C LEU A 112 -17.69 11.42 -11.34
N THR A 113 -17.49 11.05 -12.60
CA THR A 113 -17.24 12.00 -13.70
C THR A 113 -18.00 11.57 -14.95
N ASN A 114 -17.99 12.44 -15.96
CA ASN A 114 -18.52 12.17 -17.27
C ASN A 114 -17.49 12.55 -18.36
N ARG A 115 -16.42 11.74 -18.45
CA ARG A 115 -15.31 11.91 -19.40
C ARG A 115 -15.73 11.80 -20.87
N VAL A 116 -16.93 11.29 -21.17
CA VAL A 116 -17.44 11.24 -22.55
C VAL A 116 -18.16 12.52 -22.97
N HIS A 117 -18.20 13.53 -22.09
CA HIS A 117 -18.77 14.84 -22.38
C HIS A 117 -17.68 15.92 -22.47
N PRO A 118 -17.69 16.79 -23.51
CA PRO A 118 -18.67 16.85 -24.61
C PRO A 118 -18.41 15.83 -25.72
N THR A 119 -17.20 15.25 -25.81
CA THR A 119 -16.85 14.20 -26.78
C THR A 119 -16.13 13.05 -26.08
N ARG A 120 -16.10 11.88 -26.73
CA ARG A 120 -15.41 10.69 -26.23
C ARG A 120 -13.94 10.60 -26.66
N ASP A 121 -13.48 11.54 -27.49
CA ASP A 121 -12.20 11.47 -28.18
C ASP A 121 -11.04 12.06 -27.36
N GLU A 122 -11.31 12.51 -26.14
CA GLU A 122 -10.32 13.05 -25.22
C GLU A 122 -9.41 11.97 -24.59
N GLY A 123 -8.30 12.39 -23.98
CA GLY A 123 -7.28 11.50 -23.39
C GLY A 123 -7.77 10.62 -22.24
N SER A 124 -6.93 9.67 -21.82
CA SER A 124 -7.29 8.71 -20.77
C SER A 124 -7.54 9.38 -19.42
N ILE A 125 -8.67 9.07 -18.79
CA ILE A 125 -9.01 9.51 -17.42
C ILE A 125 -8.26 8.73 -16.33
N ASN A 126 -7.51 7.68 -16.70
CA ASN A 126 -6.85 6.81 -15.72
C ASN A 126 -5.83 7.57 -14.87
N GLY A 127 -5.12 8.56 -15.44
CA GLY A 127 -4.21 9.40 -14.66
C GLY A 127 -4.93 10.17 -13.56
N VAL A 128 -6.10 10.75 -13.87
CA VAL A 128 -6.91 11.47 -12.86
C VAL A 128 -7.41 10.53 -11.77
N ARG A 129 -7.86 9.32 -12.14
CA ARG A 129 -8.27 8.29 -11.15
C ARG A 129 -7.12 7.93 -10.22
N HIS A 130 -5.96 7.64 -10.81
CA HIS A 130 -4.74 7.31 -10.09
C HIS A 130 -4.34 8.42 -9.13
N ASP A 131 -4.22 9.65 -9.62
CA ASP A 131 -3.74 10.78 -8.83
C ASP A 131 -4.69 11.11 -7.68
N LEU A 132 -6.01 11.03 -7.90
CA LEU A 132 -6.99 11.19 -6.83
C LEU A 132 -6.76 10.17 -5.70
N VAL A 133 -6.60 8.89 -6.04
CA VAL A 133 -6.38 7.84 -5.04
C VAL A 133 -5.02 8.00 -4.37
N GLN A 134 -3.98 8.42 -5.11
CA GLN A 134 -2.66 8.70 -4.56
C GLN A 134 -2.67 9.86 -3.56
N GLN A 135 -3.45 10.92 -3.82
CA GLN A 135 -3.59 12.03 -2.88
C GLN A 135 -4.40 11.62 -1.65
N PHE A 136 -5.43 10.80 -1.84
CA PHE A 136 -6.22 10.28 -0.72
C PHE A 136 -5.38 9.44 0.24
N ILE A 137 -4.61 8.47 -0.24
CA ILE A 137 -3.76 7.62 0.63
C ILE A 137 -2.71 8.44 1.39
N ARG A 138 -2.18 9.51 0.77
CA ARG A 138 -1.28 10.47 1.42
C ARG A 138 -1.95 11.28 2.52
N SER A 139 -3.28 11.45 2.48
CA SER A 139 -4.03 12.15 3.52
C SER A 139 -4.47 11.27 4.68
N ILE A 140 -4.42 9.94 4.54
CA ILE A 140 -4.73 9.04 5.66
C ILE A 140 -3.59 9.14 6.67
N PRO A 141 -3.83 9.69 7.87
CA PRO A 141 -2.79 9.78 8.88
C PRO A 141 -2.31 8.37 9.23
N TYR A 142 -1.01 8.22 9.48
CA TYR A 142 -0.51 6.98 10.02
C TYR A 142 -0.97 6.87 11.48
N SER A 143 -1.66 5.78 11.80
CA SER A 143 -2.01 5.45 13.17
C SER A 143 -0.71 5.09 13.90
N HIS A 144 -0.09 6.08 14.54
CA HIS A 144 0.62 6.04 15.82
C HIS A 144 1.70 7.15 15.87
N PRO A 145 1.60 8.10 16.81
CA PRO A 145 2.79 8.80 17.28
C PRO A 145 3.57 7.78 18.12
N LEU A 146 4.82 7.48 17.76
CA LEU A 146 5.70 6.70 18.60
C LEU A 146 6.85 7.59 19.00
N GLU A 147 6.93 7.87 20.30
CA GLU A 147 8.10 8.45 20.93
C GLU A 147 9.35 7.66 20.52
N GLY A 148 10.41 8.35 20.15
CA GLY A 148 11.72 7.76 19.84
C GLY A 148 12.23 8.00 18.43
N HIS A 149 13.40 7.42 18.16
CA HIS A 149 14.12 7.56 16.90
C HIS A 149 13.51 6.68 15.80
N THR A 150 12.86 7.30 14.82
CA THR A 150 12.21 6.59 13.70
C THR A 150 12.66 7.16 12.37
N TRP A 151 13.09 6.29 11.46
CA TRP A 151 13.27 6.64 10.07
C TRP A 151 11.98 6.40 9.29
N TYR A 152 11.67 7.34 8.40
CA TYR A 152 10.57 7.19 7.46
C TYR A 152 11.04 7.43 6.02
N SER A 153 10.77 6.47 5.13
CA SER A 153 11.22 6.56 3.74
C SER A 153 10.53 7.64 2.91
N GLY A 154 9.38 8.16 3.34
CA GLY A 154 8.57 9.10 2.56
C GLY A 154 7.60 8.43 1.57
N MET A 155 6.75 9.26 0.97
CA MET A 155 5.71 8.87 0.00
C MET A 155 5.93 9.49 -1.39
N THR A 156 7.11 10.05 -1.65
CA THR A 156 7.45 10.66 -2.94
C THR A 156 7.66 9.58 -3.99
N SER A 157 7.14 9.81 -5.19
CA SER A 157 7.25 8.87 -6.32
C SER A 157 8.54 9.13 -7.12
N ASN A 158 9.11 8.09 -7.75
CA ASN A 158 10.34 8.16 -8.56
C ASN A 158 11.59 8.66 -7.81
N VAL A 159 11.75 8.27 -6.55
CA VAL A 159 12.93 8.60 -5.72
C VAL A 159 13.50 7.34 -5.05
N SER A 160 14.75 7.44 -4.60
CA SER A 160 15.38 6.48 -3.69
C SER A 160 15.61 7.18 -2.35
N SER A 161 15.02 6.65 -1.29
CA SER A 161 15.23 7.11 0.08
C SER A 161 16.07 6.09 0.83
N GLU A 162 17.06 6.55 1.59
CA GLU A 162 18.02 5.67 2.28
C GLU A 162 18.20 6.07 3.75
N LEU A 163 18.40 5.06 4.59
CA LEU A 163 18.94 5.17 5.95
C LEU A 163 20.24 4.37 5.96
N VAL A 164 21.35 5.00 6.35
CA VAL A 164 22.65 4.32 6.49
C VAL A 164 23.22 4.58 7.87
N PHE A 165 23.68 3.53 8.54
CA PHE A 165 24.31 3.60 9.86
C PHE A 165 25.43 2.57 9.98
N GLU A 166 26.40 2.89 10.82
CA GLU A 166 27.38 1.96 11.36
C GLU A 166 26.72 1.15 12.48
N PHE A 167 27.03 -0.14 12.53
CA PHE A 167 26.48 -1.10 13.48
C PHE A 167 27.62 -1.93 14.11
N ASP A 168 27.68 -1.95 15.44
CA ASP A 168 28.67 -2.72 16.20
C ASP A 168 28.21 -4.19 16.31
N THR A 169 29.06 -5.10 15.82
CA THR A 169 28.76 -6.54 15.78
C THR A 169 29.27 -7.29 17.02
N HIS A 170 30.03 -6.65 17.92
CA HIS A 170 30.58 -7.29 19.11
C HIS A 170 29.55 -7.52 20.21
N GLU A 171 28.57 -6.62 20.31
CA GLU A 171 27.59 -6.64 21.39
C GLU A 171 26.42 -7.61 21.12
N THR A 172 26.23 -8.01 19.86
CA THR A 172 25.08 -8.83 19.43
C THR A 172 25.37 -9.61 18.15
N ASP A 173 24.77 -10.79 18.02
CA ASP A 173 24.79 -11.61 16.80
C ASP A 173 23.62 -11.31 15.84
N ARG A 174 22.80 -10.31 16.18
CA ARG A 174 21.59 -9.93 15.45
C ARG A 174 21.37 -8.43 15.39
N LEU A 175 20.92 -7.98 14.23
CA LEU A 175 20.24 -6.70 14.05
C LEU A 175 18.75 -6.87 14.36
N VAL A 176 18.20 -6.09 15.29
CA VAL A 176 16.78 -6.14 15.67
C VAL A 176 16.14 -4.75 15.58
N PHE A 177 14.98 -4.66 14.93
CA PHE A 177 14.25 -3.40 14.75
C PHE A 177 12.75 -3.67 14.62
N ASP A 178 11.95 -2.71 15.04
CA ASP A 178 10.54 -2.68 14.70
C ASP A 178 10.36 -2.03 13.33
N THR A 179 9.41 -2.53 12.55
CA THR A 179 9.07 -1.96 11.26
C THR A 179 7.58 -2.01 10.97
N SER A 180 7.11 -1.00 10.24
CA SER A 180 5.83 -1.05 9.53
C SER A 180 6.10 -0.63 8.09
N PHE A 181 5.49 -1.29 7.12
CA PHE A 181 5.69 -0.95 5.72
C PHE A 181 4.46 -1.18 4.87
N ASP A 182 4.36 -0.39 3.81
CA ASP A 182 3.38 -0.52 2.75
C ASP A 182 4.07 -0.22 1.42
N ILE A 183 4.61 -1.29 0.84
CA ILE A 183 5.36 -1.31 -0.40
C ILE A 183 4.51 -2.06 -1.42
N LEU A 184 4.26 -1.48 -2.58
CA LEU A 184 3.36 -2.09 -3.56
C LEU A 184 3.79 -3.52 -3.89
N ASN A 185 2.81 -4.42 -3.99
CA ASN A 185 3.01 -5.84 -4.35
C ASN A 185 3.30 -6.04 -5.84
N ASP A 186 4.07 -5.14 -6.46
CA ASP A 186 4.53 -5.21 -7.84
C ASP A 186 6.04 -4.93 -7.86
N ILE A 187 6.82 -6.00 -7.99
CA ILE A 187 8.28 -5.94 -8.03
C ILE A 187 8.81 -5.05 -9.16
N ALA A 188 8.02 -4.76 -10.20
CA ALA A 188 8.46 -3.86 -11.27
C ALA A 188 8.39 -2.37 -10.88
N ARG A 189 7.85 -2.05 -9.70
CA ARG A 189 7.52 -0.68 -9.28
C ARG A 189 8.29 -0.24 -8.05
N ASP A 190 7.93 -0.81 -6.91
CA ASP A 190 8.41 -0.35 -5.61
C ASP A 190 9.12 -1.47 -4.89
N GLN A 191 10.28 -1.18 -4.34
CA GLN A 191 11.10 -2.17 -3.66
C GLN A 191 11.79 -1.58 -2.45
N GLY A 192 11.68 -2.26 -1.33
CA GLY A 192 12.55 -2.07 -0.18
C GLY A 192 13.74 -3.02 -0.23
N PHE A 193 14.88 -2.60 0.32
CA PHE A 193 16.07 -3.41 0.48
C PHE A 193 16.66 -3.18 1.87
N VAL A 194 17.23 -4.26 2.42
CA VAL A 194 18.14 -4.20 3.57
C VAL A 194 19.45 -4.81 3.10
N ASP A 195 20.50 -4.00 3.11
CA ASP A 195 21.83 -4.39 2.66
C ASP A 195 22.85 -4.12 3.76
N PHE A 196 24.00 -4.79 3.69
CA PHE A 196 25.17 -4.49 4.52
C PHE A 196 26.43 -4.34 3.66
N SER A 197 27.43 -3.65 4.22
CA SER A 197 28.77 -3.49 3.65
C SER A 197 29.83 -3.71 4.73
N THR A 198 30.93 -4.34 4.34
CA THR A 198 32.12 -4.61 5.17
C THR A 198 33.36 -3.87 4.66
N ASP A 199 33.18 -2.97 3.70
CA ASP A 199 34.22 -2.24 2.98
C ASP A 199 33.86 -0.76 2.81
N ASP A 200 33.33 -0.16 3.89
CA ASP A 200 33.00 1.27 3.96
C ASP A 200 32.06 1.76 2.84
N GLY A 201 31.14 0.88 2.43
CA GLY A 201 30.11 1.18 1.43
C GLY A 201 30.56 0.99 -0.03
N ASP A 202 31.79 0.54 -0.30
CA ASP A 202 32.27 0.23 -1.65
C ASP A 202 31.44 -0.90 -2.30
N THR A 203 31.08 -1.94 -1.52
CA THR A 203 30.20 -3.02 -1.96
C THR A 203 29.07 -3.29 -0.97
N TRP A 204 27.88 -3.61 -1.52
CA TRP A 204 26.67 -3.89 -0.74
C TRP A 204 26.14 -5.28 -1.04
N LYS A 205 25.82 -6.04 0.01
CA LYS A 205 25.25 -7.39 -0.08
C LYS A 205 23.88 -7.40 0.61
N PRO A 206 22.89 -8.13 0.07
CA PRO A 206 21.59 -8.26 0.72
C PRO A 206 21.73 -8.89 2.11
N LEU A 207 21.04 -8.32 3.09
CA LEU A 207 20.93 -8.83 4.44
C LEU A 207 19.56 -9.50 4.62
N PRO A 208 19.47 -10.85 4.70
CA PRO A 208 18.20 -11.52 4.90
C PRO A 208 17.58 -11.18 6.26
N VAL A 209 16.34 -10.72 6.25
CA VAL A 209 15.61 -10.32 7.46
C VAL A 209 14.37 -11.17 7.63
N THR A 210 14.12 -11.63 8.84
CA THR A 210 12.89 -12.34 9.21
C THR A 210 11.98 -11.42 9.99
N ILE A 211 10.74 -11.28 9.53
CA ILE A 211 9.66 -10.60 10.26
C ILE A 211 8.78 -11.64 10.96
N ALA A 212 8.31 -11.32 12.16
CA ALA A 212 7.33 -12.10 12.88
C ALA A 212 5.97 -11.38 12.86
N MET A 213 4.94 -12.07 12.35
CA MET A 213 3.54 -11.67 12.46
C MET A 213 2.79 -12.68 13.34
N ASP A 214 1.58 -12.34 13.78
CA ASP A 214 0.81 -13.10 14.78
C ASP A 214 0.71 -14.61 14.49
N ASP A 215 0.62 -15.01 13.22
CA ASP A 215 0.36 -16.37 12.77
C ASP A 215 1.45 -16.96 11.85
N TYR A 216 2.46 -16.17 11.47
CA TYR A 216 3.56 -16.67 10.64
C TYR A 216 4.85 -15.83 10.75
N THR A 217 5.97 -16.44 10.37
CA THR A 217 7.23 -15.74 10.10
C THR A 217 7.53 -15.74 8.61
N LYS A 218 8.18 -14.67 8.12
CA LYS A 218 8.58 -14.55 6.72
C LYS A 218 9.98 -13.97 6.63
N THR A 219 10.85 -14.64 5.87
CA THR A 219 12.19 -14.15 5.57
C THR A 219 12.22 -13.46 4.22
N MET A 220 12.65 -12.20 4.20
CA MET A 220 12.91 -11.41 3.00
C MET A 220 14.40 -11.54 2.66
N HIS A 221 14.71 -12.12 1.49
CA HIS A 221 16.10 -12.41 1.10
C HIS A 221 16.75 -11.36 0.21
N HIS A 222 15.96 -10.54 -0.51
CA HIS A 222 16.47 -9.52 -1.44
C HIS A 222 15.59 -8.27 -1.38
N SER A 223 14.42 -8.33 -2.02
CA SER A 223 13.48 -7.20 -2.05
C SER A 223 12.33 -7.40 -1.06
N TRP A 224 11.93 -6.30 -0.46
CA TRP A 224 10.75 -6.17 0.37
C TRP A 224 9.62 -5.62 -0.49
N ILE A 225 8.51 -6.34 -0.50
CA ILE A 225 7.24 -5.95 -1.10
C ILE A 225 6.11 -6.37 -0.16
N GLY A 226 4.95 -5.73 -0.33
CA GLY A 226 3.77 -6.00 0.44
C GLY A 226 3.60 -5.04 1.60
N SER A 227 2.75 -5.42 2.54
CA SER A 227 2.30 -4.51 3.58
C SER A 227 2.18 -5.26 4.91
N THR A 228 2.56 -4.59 5.99
CA THR A 228 2.23 -5.00 7.37
C THR A 228 0.84 -4.53 7.78
N LYS A 229 0.06 -3.95 6.85
CA LYS A 229 -1.31 -3.46 7.08
C LYS A 229 -1.37 -2.39 8.19
N ASN A 230 -0.37 -1.51 8.23
CA ASN A 230 -0.17 -0.50 9.27
C ASN A 230 0.11 -1.07 10.69
N HIS A 231 0.41 -2.36 10.83
CA HIS A 231 0.90 -2.93 12.07
C HIS A 231 2.43 -2.83 12.15
N TRP A 232 2.93 -2.50 13.34
CA TRP A 232 4.34 -2.65 13.66
C TRP A 232 4.64 -4.11 13.96
N VAL A 233 5.71 -4.62 13.34
CA VAL A 233 6.20 -5.98 13.51
C VAL A 233 7.68 -5.94 13.87
N GLU A 234 8.13 -6.86 14.72
CA GLU A 234 9.54 -7.04 15.00
C GLU A 234 10.22 -7.74 13.82
N ALA A 235 11.38 -7.24 13.44
CA ALA A 235 12.23 -7.75 12.38
C ALA A 235 13.63 -8.03 12.91
N GLN A 236 14.22 -9.14 12.47
CA GLN A 236 15.56 -9.55 12.88
C GLN A 236 16.39 -10.09 11.71
N ALA A 237 17.68 -9.76 11.70
CA ALA A 237 18.66 -10.31 10.76
C ALA A 237 19.83 -10.93 11.53
N SER A 238 20.23 -12.15 11.16
CA SER A 238 21.43 -12.77 11.73
C SER A 238 22.68 -12.19 11.07
N ILE A 239 23.62 -11.76 11.89
CA ILE A 239 24.93 -11.25 11.49
C ILE A 239 26.09 -12.09 12.04
N GLU A 240 25.79 -13.20 12.71
CA GLU A 240 26.77 -14.15 13.30
C GLU A 240 27.87 -14.62 12.33
N HIS A 241 27.57 -14.60 11.02
CA HIS A 241 28.49 -15.02 9.97
C HIS A 241 29.52 -13.94 9.56
N LEU A 242 29.37 -12.71 10.06
CA LEU A 242 30.27 -11.60 9.79
C LEU A 242 31.43 -11.59 10.81
N THR A 243 32.60 -11.13 10.37
CA THR A 243 33.83 -11.17 11.19
C THR A 243 34.37 -9.79 11.54
N GLU A 244 33.85 -8.79 10.87
CA GLU A 244 34.18 -7.39 11.00
C GLU A 244 33.54 -6.81 12.27
N GLU A 245 34.32 -6.05 13.02
CA GLU A 245 33.94 -5.43 14.30
C GLU A 245 32.81 -4.40 14.14
N GLU A 246 32.80 -3.72 12.99
CA GLU A 246 31.81 -2.72 12.63
C GLU A 246 31.48 -2.89 11.15
N ILE A 247 30.20 -2.75 10.83
CA ILE A 247 29.69 -2.83 9.45
C ILE A 247 28.78 -1.64 9.16
N LEU A 248 28.60 -1.32 7.88
CA LEU A 248 27.52 -0.44 7.47
C LEU A 248 26.26 -1.25 7.17
N VAL A 249 25.12 -0.77 7.64
CA VAL A 249 23.80 -1.29 7.28
C VAL A 249 23.02 -0.19 6.56
N ARG A 250 22.30 -0.57 5.52
CA ARG A 250 21.45 0.34 4.75
C ARG A 250 20.04 -0.21 4.58
N PHE A 251 19.06 0.61 4.93
CA PHE A 251 17.69 0.49 4.43
C PHE A 251 17.52 1.38 3.21
N ARG A 252 16.92 0.85 2.14
CA ARG A 252 16.68 1.60 0.92
C ARG A 252 15.28 1.34 0.40
N TYR A 253 14.52 2.40 0.12
CA TYR A 253 13.21 2.33 -0.51
C TYR A 253 13.23 3.04 -1.85
N VAL A 254 13.05 2.28 -2.92
CA VAL A 254 13.00 2.78 -4.30
C VAL A 254 11.56 2.79 -4.77
N THR A 255 11.09 3.96 -5.18
CA THR A 255 9.72 4.16 -5.68
C THR A 255 9.69 4.37 -7.18
N SER A 256 8.57 4.02 -7.80
CA SER A 256 8.26 4.32 -9.19
C SER A 256 7.04 5.24 -9.33
N GLY A 257 6.41 5.30 -10.51
CA GLY A 257 5.30 6.20 -10.81
C GLY A 257 4.05 6.05 -9.93
N SER A 258 3.93 4.97 -9.16
CA SER A 258 2.92 4.78 -8.12
C SER A 258 3.62 4.18 -6.91
N ASN A 259 3.30 4.63 -5.69
CA ASN A 259 3.89 4.08 -4.48
C ASN A 259 2.90 3.97 -3.32
N GLY A 260 3.15 2.98 -2.46
CA GLY A 260 2.40 2.79 -1.21
C GLY A 260 2.74 3.86 -0.17
N LYS A 261 2.37 3.64 1.08
CA LYS A 261 2.61 4.61 2.16
C LYS A 261 4.09 4.70 2.57
N GLY A 262 4.94 3.77 2.14
CA GLY A 262 6.39 3.79 2.39
C GLY A 262 6.79 2.82 3.49
N TRP A 263 7.90 3.12 4.17
CA TRP A 263 8.56 2.21 5.10
C TRP A 263 9.05 2.97 6.34
N TRP A 264 8.70 2.45 7.50
CA TRP A 264 9.13 2.92 8.82
C TRP A 264 10.06 1.91 9.46
N ILE A 265 11.14 2.41 10.05
CA ILE A 265 12.15 1.62 10.76
C ILE A 265 12.43 2.27 12.11
N ARG A 266 12.39 1.47 13.16
CA ARG A 266 12.77 1.89 14.51
C ARG A 266 13.77 0.89 15.10
N PRO A 267 15.00 1.32 15.46
CA PRO A 267 15.97 0.47 16.14
C PRO A 267 15.40 -0.06 17.45
N SER A 268 15.67 -1.32 17.79
CA SER A 268 15.37 -1.83 19.15
C SER A 268 16.36 -1.26 20.17
N ASP A 269 17.59 -0.98 19.72
CA ASP A 269 18.63 -0.30 20.46
C ASP A 269 19.19 0.85 19.58
N PRO A 270 18.73 2.09 19.76
CA PRO A 270 19.17 3.22 18.94
C PRO A 270 20.61 3.66 19.24
N GLU A 271 21.18 3.29 20.40
CA GLU A 271 22.57 3.65 20.73
C GLU A 271 23.58 2.87 19.89
N ASN A 272 23.21 1.66 19.44
CA ASN A 272 24.02 0.83 18.54
C ASN A 272 23.84 1.19 17.03
N TRP A 273 23.16 2.30 16.71
CA TRP A 273 22.97 2.74 15.33
C TRP A 273 23.63 4.12 15.15
N SER A 274 24.92 4.13 14.81
CA SER A 274 25.65 5.36 14.53
C SER A 274 25.31 5.85 13.11
N LEU A 275 24.43 6.85 13.02
CA LEU A 275 23.91 7.32 11.74
C LEU A 275 24.99 7.96 10.86
N VAL A 276 25.16 7.42 9.65
CA VAL A 276 26.00 8.02 8.60
C VAL A 276 25.21 9.07 7.82
N ASN A 277 23.88 8.90 7.73
CA ASN A 277 22.96 9.93 7.24
C ASN A 277 21.75 10.09 8.16
N ASP A 278 21.21 11.31 8.21
CA ASP A 278 20.03 11.67 9.01
C ASP A 278 18.84 12.09 8.14
N GLN A 279 18.91 11.84 6.82
CA GLN A 279 17.82 12.18 5.92
C GLN A 279 16.55 11.40 6.28
N ASN A 280 15.48 12.14 6.56
CA ASN A 280 14.21 11.60 7.03
C ASN A 280 14.30 10.81 8.35
N TRP A 281 15.36 11.04 9.13
CA TRP A 281 15.43 10.63 10.53
C TRP A 281 14.67 11.66 11.35
N SER A 282 13.52 11.27 11.89
CA SER A 282 12.72 12.15 12.73
C SER A 282 12.68 11.61 14.16
N LEU A 283 13.01 12.46 15.12
CA LEU A 283 12.42 12.38 16.45
C LEU A 283 10.94 12.77 16.28
N ILE A 284 10.04 11.80 16.29
CA ILE A 284 8.61 12.11 16.32
C ILE A 284 8.29 12.43 17.78
N GLU A 285 8.25 13.72 18.12
CA GLU A 285 7.66 14.16 19.38
C GLU A 285 6.12 14.00 19.31
N PRO A 286 5.42 13.75 20.44
CA PRO A 286 4.06 13.22 20.44
C PRO A 286 2.96 14.14 19.88
N GLU A 287 3.27 15.34 19.39
CA GLU A 287 2.27 16.35 19.04
C GLU A 287 2.36 16.77 17.57
N LEU A 288 1.61 16.04 16.73
CA LEU A 288 1.05 16.62 15.51
C LEU A 288 -0.46 16.67 15.66
N GLU A 289 -0.94 17.70 16.36
CA GLU A 289 -2.28 18.24 16.10
C GLU A 289 -2.34 18.63 14.63
N VAL A 290 -3.11 17.87 13.86
CA VAL A 290 -3.51 18.27 12.51
C VAL A 290 -4.39 19.51 12.66
N SER A 291 -3.79 20.70 12.53
CA SER A 291 -4.56 21.92 12.35
C SER A 291 -5.19 21.87 10.95
N VAL A 292 -6.45 21.47 10.89
CA VAL A 292 -7.29 21.68 9.71
C VAL A 292 -7.55 23.19 9.60
N HIS A 293 -7.03 23.82 8.55
CA HIS A 293 -7.43 25.16 8.12
C HIS A 293 -8.44 25.07 6.97
#